data_AF-A0A1F6DMM2-F1
#
_entry.id   AF-A0A1F6DMM2-F1
#
_cell.length_a   1.000
_cell.length_b   1.000
_cell.length_c   1.000
_cell.angle_alpha   90.00
_cell.angle_beta   90.00
_cell.angle_gamma   90.00
#
_symmetry.space_group_name_H-M   'P 1'
#
loop_
_entity.id
_entity.type
_entity.pdbx_description
1 polymer ?
#
loop_
_entity_poly.entity_id
_entity_poly.type
_entity_poly.pdbx_seq_one_letter_code
_entity_poly.pdbx_strand_id
1 'polypeptide(L)'
;MGFLLLSGAALGALPVRANAPMLSASPSYTVTLTAYNAVPEQTDGDPFTTASGAYSNPEVVAARSRDLARELPFGTIIEVAQAPDQHNNCGYDVVAPIIGYRVIADTMNARYTDRIDILFSTKSDYLMNDGRMKNAGTILGVCSGAAVRVVGYVDLSRPSRLPKTQIELAALVNGDASLALK
;
A
#
# COMPACT_ATOMS: atom_id res chain seq x y z
N MET A 1 -51.41 13.83 -62.61
CA MET A 1 -51.29 13.20 -61.28
C MET A 1 -49.93 12.50 -61.28
N GLY A 2 -48.80 13.07 -60.86
CA GLY A 2 -48.53 13.85 -59.66
C GLY A 2 -47.93 12.92 -58.61
N PHE A 3 -46.61 12.71 -58.61
CA PHE A 3 -45.88 12.16 -57.47
C PHE A 3 -44.42 12.65 -57.48
N LEU A 4 -44.16 13.63 -56.61
CA LEU A 4 -42.84 13.98 -56.07
C LEU A 4 -42.41 12.89 -55.08
N LEU A 5 -41.19 12.39 -55.15
CA LEU A 5 -40.53 11.76 -54.00
C LEU A 5 -39.06 12.19 -53.91
N LEU A 6 -38.78 12.80 -52.75
CA LEU A 6 -37.57 13.47 -52.31
C LEU A 6 -36.34 12.55 -52.26
N SER A 7 -35.21 13.06 -52.74
CA SER A 7 -33.87 12.57 -52.38
C SER A 7 -33.57 12.91 -50.92
N GLY A 8 -33.62 11.92 -50.04
CA GLY A 8 -33.14 12.03 -48.67
C GLY A 8 -31.65 11.68 -48.59
N ALA A 9 -30.79 12.68 -48.44
CA ALA A 9 -29.38 12.48 -48.10
C ALA A 9 -29.28 12.11 -46.61
N ALA A 10 -28.89 10.87 -46.31
CA ALA A 10 -28.53 10.46 -44.96
C ALA A 10 -27.12 11.00 -44.66
N LEU A 11 -27.05 12.12 -43.93
CA LEU A 11 -25.82 12.56 -43.26
C LEU A 11 -25.52 11.58 -42.12
N GLY A 12 -24.59 10.66 -42.37
CA GLY A 12 -24.03 9.79 -41.34
C GLY A 12 -23.24 10.63 -40.33
N ALA A 13 -23.81 10.82 -39.13
CA ALA A 13 -23.08 11.36 -38.00
C ALA A 13 -22.06 10.29 -37.53
N LEU A 14 -20.77 10.62 -37.61
CA LEU A 14 -19.73 9.81 -36.99
C LEU A 14 -19.93 9.80 -35.47
N PRO A 15 -19.75 8.67 -34.78
CA PRO A 15 -19.76 8.67 -33.33
C PRO A 15 -18.55 9.46 -32.84
N VAL A 16 -18.79 10.61 -32.22
CA VAL A 16 -17.79 11.26 -31.37
C VAL A 16 -17.46 10.25 -30.28
N ARG A 17 -16.25 9.68 -30.34
CA ARG A 17 -15.71 8.91 -29.23
C ARG A 17 -15.62 9.86 -28.03
N ALA A 18 -16.55 9.70 -27.10
CA ALA A 18 -16.42 10.28 -25.78
C ALA A 18 -15.12 9.77 -25.19
N ASN A 19 -14.12 10.65 -25.02
CA ASN A 19 -13.03 10.39 -24.11
C ASN A 19 -13.67 10.21 -22.72
N ALA A 20 -13.75 8.97 -22.26
CA ALA A 20 -14.02 8.70 -20.87
C ALA A 20 -12.99 9.48 -20.03
N PRO A 21 -13.39 10.20 -18.98
CA PRO A 21 -12.41 10.78 -18.07
C PRO A 21 -11.55 9.63 -17.55
N MET A 22 -10.24 9.69 -17.79
CA MET A 22 -9.29 8.89 -17.04
C MET A 22 -9.48 9.29 -15.58
N LEU A 23 -10.16 8.46 -14.81
CA LEU A 23 -10.07 8.47 -13.35
C LEU A 23 -8.59 8.63 -13.03
N SER A 24 -8.22 9.75 -12.40
CA SER A 24 -6.84 10.08 -12.09
C SER A 24 -6.20 8.86 -11.44
N ALA A 25 -5.31 8.19 -12.17
CA ALA A 25 -4.62 7.02 -11.64
C ALA A 25 -3.82 7.48 -10.42
N SER A 26 -4.11 6.90 -9.25
CA SER A 26 -3.37 7.26 -8.04
C SER A 26 -1.87 7.03 -8.25
N PRO A 27 -1.00 7.90 -7.69
CA PRO A 27 0.45 7.75 -7.83
C PRO A 27 0.92 6.36 -7.40
N SER A 28 1.84 5.79 -8.18
CA SER A 28 2.45 4.48 -7.93
C SER A 28 3.97 4.58 -8.03
N TYR A 29 4.67 3.83 -7.19
CA TYR A 29 6.12 3.84 -7.07
C TYR A 29 6.66 2.43 -7.09
N THR A 30 7.69 2.19 -7.91
CA THR A 30 8.43 0.92 -7.88
C THR A 30 9.44 0.98 -6.74
N VAL A 31 9.36 0.02 -5.82
CA VAL A 31 10.17 -0.01 -4.60
C VAL A 31 10.75 -1.41 -4.36
N THR A 32 11.74 -1.44 -3.47
CA THR A 32 12.12 -2.68 -2.77
C THR A 32 11.22 -2.84 -1.56
N LEU A 33 10.57 -4.00 -1.41
CA LEU A 33 9.86 -4.39 -0.21
C LEU A 33 10.77 -5.21 0.70
N THR A 34 10.75 -4.88 1.99
CA THR A 34 11.35 -5.66 3.08
C THR A 34 10.35 -5.81 4.22
N ALA A 35 10.73 -6.51 5.28
CA ALA A 35 9.98 -6.51 6.52
C ALA A 35 10.85 -6.30 7.77
N TYR A 36 10.17 -5.86 8.82
CA TYR A 36 10.71 -5.76 10.17
C TYR A 36 9.65 -6.13 11.22
N ASN A 37 10.11 -6.32 12.45
CA ASN A 37 9.32 -6.49 13.66
C ASN A 37 9.67 -5.35 14.63
N ALA A 38 8.71 -4.96 15.46
CA ALA A 38 8.91 -3.99 16.53
C ALA A 38 9.70 -4.63 17.70
N VAL A 39 11.00 -4.84 17.49
CA VAL A 39 11.94 -5.38 18.48
C VAL A 39 13.22 -4.55 18.50
N PRO A 40 13.90 -4.40 19.65
CA PRO A 40 15.07 -3.53 19.78
C PRO A 40 16.20 -3.82 18.78
N GLU A 41 16.35 -5.07 18.34
CA GLU A 41 17.38 -5.47 17.37
C GLU A 41 17.14 -4.91 15.96
N GLN A 42 15.92 -4.46 15.68
CA GLN A 42 15.50 -3.93 14.37
C GLN A 42 15.06 -2.45 14.44
N THR A 43 15.07 -1.83 15.62
CA THR A 43 14.62 -0.45 15.86
C THR A 43 15.64 0.37 16.64
N ASP A 44 15.79 1.65 16.32
CA ASP A 44 16.69 2.55 17.04
C ASP A 44 16.01 3.10 18.31
N GLY A 45 16.04 2.35 19.42
CA GLY A 45 15.55 2.81 20.73
C GLY A 45 14.26 2.12 21.18
N ASP A 46 13.13 2.85 21.21
CA ASP A 46 11.83 2.31 21.61
C ASP A 46 11.14 1.60 20.43
N PRO A 47 11.04 0.26 20.44
CA PRO A 47 10.43 -0.48 19.32
C PRO A 47 8.94 -0.17 19.13
N PHE A 48 8.27 0.36 20.15
CA PHE A 48 6.83 0.56 20.14
C PHE A 48 6.38 1.93 19.64
N THR A 49 7.33 2.83 19.35
CA THR A 49 7.04 4.18 18.86
C THR A 49 7.71 4.41 17.51
N THR A 50 6.89 4.67 16.49
CA THR A 50 7.36 4.98 15.13
C THR A 50 7.94 6.39 15.02
N ALA A 51 8.65 6.69 13.93
CA ALA A 51 9.16 8.04 13.66
C ALA A 51 8.08 9.14 13.56
N SER A 52 6.82 8.79 13.29
CA SER A 52 5.68 9.74 13.35
C SER A 52 5.14 9.98 14.76
N GLY A 53 5.61 9.23 15.76
CA GLY A 53 5.08 9.24 17.13
C GLY A 53 3.86 8.34 17.33
N ALA A 54 3.42 7.59 16.32
CA ALA A 54 2.37 6.59 16.44
C ALA A 54 2.90 5.28 17.06
N TYR A 55 2.02 4.49 17.66
CA TYR A 55 2.35 3.13 18.09
C TYR A 55 2.71 2.24 16.90
N SER A 56 3.74 1.41 17.04
CA SER A 56 4.18 0.43 16.04
C SER A 56 3.16 -0.71 15.89
N ASN A 57 2.02 -0.41 15.28
CA ASN A 57 0.93 -1.38 15.06
C ASN A 57 1.22 -2.27 13.85
N PRO A 58 1.52 -3.58 14.04
CA PRO A 58 1.85 -4.49 12.93
C PRO A 58 0.68 -4.76 11.99
N GLU A 59 -0.55 -4.44 12.39
CA GLU A 59 -1.70 -4.55 11.49
C GLU A 59 -1.64 -3.54 10.36
N VAL A 60 -1.12 -2.32 10.58
CA VAL A 60 -1.29 -1.22 9.61
C VAL A 60 -0.03 -0.44 9.31
N VAL A 61 1.03 -0.52 10.11
CA VAL A 61 2.21 0.34 9.91
C VAL A 61 3.13 -0.22 8.83
N ALA A 62 3.73 0.68 8.06
CA ALA A 62 4.95 0.44 7.31
C ALA A 62 5.93 1.61 7.48
N ALA A 63 7.22 1.31 7.32
CA ALA A 63 8.29 2.29 7.22
C ALA A 63 8.62 2.58 5.76
N ARG A 64 9.11 3.77 5.48
CA ARG A 64 9.71 4.12 4.18
C ARG A 64 11.17 4.54 4.32
N SER A 65 11.92 4.43 3.24
CA SER A 65 13.23 5.07 3.10
C SER A 65 13.10 6.60 3.07
N ARG A 66 14.18 7.30 3.47
CA ARG A 66 14.17 8.76 3.71
C ARG A 66 13.94 9.57 2.44
N ASP A 67 14.47 9.11 1.32
CA ASP A 67 14.33 9.67 -0.02
C ASP A 67 12.88 9.75 -0.50
N LEU A 68 12.02 8.81 -0.09
CA LEU A 68 10.59 8.80 -0.42
C LEU A 68 9.75 9.78 0.42
N ALA A 69 10.37 10.73 1.15
CA ALA A 69 9.65 11.61 2.09
C ALA A 69 8.64 12.54 1.48
N ARG A 70 8.99 13.05 0.31
CA ARG A 70 8.18 14.04 -0.38
C ARG A 70 6.99 13.36 -1.05
N GLU A 71 7.20 12.14 -1.55
CA GLU A 71 6.25 11.34 -2.32
C GLU A 71 5.29 10.56 -1.39
N LEU A 72 5.82 10.06 -0.27
CA LEU A 72 5.11 9.26 0.73
C LEU A 72 5.28 9.89 2.12
N PRO A 73 4.72 11.08 2.36
CA PRO A 73 4.76 11.70 3.69
C PRO A 73 4.04 10.83 4.72
N PHE A 74 4.34 11.05 6.00
CA PHE A 74 3.64 10.35 7.08
C PHE A 74 2.12 10.53 6.97
N GLY A 75 1.38 9.44 7.20
CA GLY A 75 -0.06 9.37 7.04
C GLY A 75 -0.52 8.82 5.69
N THR A 76 0.37 8.72 4.70
CA THR A 76 0.03 8.14 3.38
C THR A 76 -0.42 6.69 3.54
N ILE A 77 -1.58 6.34 2.99
CA ILE A 77 -2.06 4.96 2.90
C ILE A 77 -1.62 4.38 1.58
N ILE A 78 -0.92 3.25 1.63
CA ILE A 78 -0.45 2.50 0.47
C ILE A 78 -1.06 1.10 0.42
N GLU A 79 -1.07 0.53 -0.78
CA GLU A 79 -1.22 -0.90 -1.01
C GLU A 79 -0.07 -1.39 -1.89
N VAL A 80 0.24 -2.68 -1.83
CA VAL A 80 1.12 -3.33 -2.81
C VAL A 80 0.26 -3.72 -4.02
N ALA A 81 0.24 -2.86 -5.05
CA ALA A 81 -0.60 -3.01 -6.23
C ALA A 81 -0.04 -4.02 -7.24
N GLN A 82 1.28 -4.20 -7.26
CA GLN A 82 1.95 -5.22 -8.07
C GLN A 82 2.98 -5.96 -7.22
N ALA A 83 2.96 -7.29 -7.33
CA ALA A 83 3.96 -8.15 -6.72
C ALA A 83 5.39 -7.81 -7.21
N PRO A 84 6.41 -8.07 -6.38
CA PRO A 84 7.81 -7.90 -6.75
C PRO A 84 8.22 -8.82 -7.91
N ASP A 85 9.38 -8.52 -8.49
CA ASP A 85 9.96 -9.33 -9.56
C ASP A 85 10.20 -10.76 -9.09
N GLN A 86 9.71 -11.72 -9.89
CA GLN A 86 9.78 -13.16 -9.60
C GLN A 86 11.21 -13.75 -9.69
N HIS A 87 12.21 -12.92 -10.03
CA HIS A 87 13.57 -13.36 -10.25
C HIS A 87 14.25 -13.89 -8.97
N ASN A 88 13.71 -13.56 -7.79
CA ASN A 88 14.16 -14.10 -6.52
C ASN A 88 12.94 -14.51 -5.69
N ASN A 89 12.87 -15.77 -5.23
CA ASN A 89 11.89 -16.20 -4.25
C ASN A 89 12.18 -15.51 -2.91
N CYS A 90 11.71 -14.26 -2.79
CA CYS A 90 11.94 -13.38 -1.65
C CYS A 90 10.85 -13.56 -0.57
N GLY A 91 10.00 -14.59 -0.69
CA GLY A 91 8.97 -14.94 0.29
C GLY A 91 7.69 -14.11 0.20
N TYR A 92 7.55 -13.22 -0.77
CA TYR A 92 6.37 -12.37 -0.94
C TYR A 92 5.06 -13.17 -0.98
N ASP A 93 4.98 -14.22 -1.80
CA ASP A 93 3.74 -14.98 -2.00
C ASP A 93 3.24 -15.66 -0.72
N VAL A 94 4.14 -15.95 0.23
CA VAL A 94 3.79 -16.55 1.52
C VAL A 94 3.11 -15.53 2.44
N VAL A 95 3.59 -14.28 2.44
CA VAL A 95 3.12 -13.23 3.36
C VAL A 95 2.10 -12.28 2.73
N ALA A 96 1.98 -12.26 1.40
CA ALA A 96 1.08 -11.37 0.67
C ALA A 96 -0.37 -11.35 1.23
N PRO A 97 -0.97 -12.48 1.66
CA PRO A 97 -2.32 -12.48 2.23
C PRO A 97 -2.50 -11.66 3.51
N ILE A 98 -1.41 -11.33 4.23
CA ILE A 98 -1.45 -10.58 5.49
C ILE A 98 -0.84 -9.17 5.39
N ILE A 99 -0.37 -8.75 4.20
CA ILE A 99 0.17 -7.39 4.03
C ILE A 99 -0.96 -6.35 4.11
N GLY A 100 -2.02 -6.47 3.31
CA GLY A 100 -3.15 -5.53 3.33
C GLY A 100 -2.74 -4.08 3.02
N TYR A 101 -3.53 -3.12 3.50
CA TYR A 101 -3.21 -1.69 3.42
C TYR A 101 -2.19 -1.30 4.49
N ARG A 102 -1.35 -0.32 4.19
CA ARG A 102 -0.36 0.20 5.15
C ARG A 102 -0.37 1.71 5.23
N VAL A 103 -0.27 2.24 6.44
CA VAL A 103 0.00 3.65 6.72
C VAL A 103 1.50 3.83 6.86
N ILE A 104 2.06 4.74 6.07
CA ILE A 104 3.43 5.21 6.22
C ILE A 104 3.50 6.03 7.51
N ALA A 105 4.05 5.44 8.56
CA ALA A 105 4.15 6.06 9.88
C ALA A 105 5.58 6.04 10.43
N ASP A 106 6.50 5.36 9.76
CA ASP A 106 7.86 5.14 10.24
C ASP A 106 8.92 5.42 9.16
N THR A 107 10.17 5.56 9.56
CA THR A 107 11.29 5.92 8.68
C THR A 107 12.48 5.01 8.90
N MET A 108 13.00 4.47 7.80
CA MET A 108 14.17 3.59 7.83
C MET A 108 15.49 4.36 8.04
N ASN A 109 16.54 3.60 8.35
CA ASN A 109 17.91 4.09 8.40
C ASN A 109 18.31 4.77 7.07
N ALA A 110 19.13 5.83 7.13
CA ALA A 110 19.51 6.66 5.99
C ALA A 110 20.22 5.92 4.84
N ARG A 111 20.80 4.74 5.11
CA ARG A 111 21.50 3.94 4.10
C ARG A 111 20.58 3.28 3.07
N TYR A 112 19.27 3.23 3.33
CA TYR A 112 18.29 2.62 2.44
C TYR A 112 17.62 3.68 1.57
N THR A 113 17.36 3.32 0.31
CA THR A 113 16.70 4.13 -0.72
C THR A 113 15.66 3.29 -1.45
N ASP A 114 14.66 3.94 -2.03
CA ASP A 114 13.55 3.34 -2.79
C ASP A 114 12.95 2.09 -2.10
N ARG A 115 12.71 2.18 -0.79
CA ARG A 115 12.34 1.01 0.04
C ARG A 115 11.14 1.27 0.93
N ILE A 116 10.28 0.25 1.02
CA ILE A 116 9.18 0.15 1.97
C ILE A 116 9.41 -1.08 2.85
N ASP A 117 9.31 -0.91 4.16
CA ASP A 117 9.48 -1.96 5.16
C ASP A 117 8.14 -2.26 5.84
N ILE A 118 7.63 -3.48 5.70
CA ILE A 118 6.35 -3.88 6.27
C ILE A 118 6.56 -4.31 7.72
N LEU A 119 5.85 -3.66 8.65
CA LEU A 119 5.86 -4.08 10.05
C LEU A 119 5.00 -5.34 10.22
N PHE A 120 5.60 -6.46 10.59
CA PHE A 120 4.87 -7.68 10.97
C PHE A 120 4.87 -7.90 12.48
N SER A 121 3.84 -8.62 12.94
CA SER A 121 3.76 -9.06 14.33
C SER A 121 4.84 -10.10 14.60
N THR A 122 5.43 -10.05 15.80
CA THR A 122 6.35 -11.08 16.29
C THR A 122 5.68 -12.45 16.49
N LYS A 123 4.37 -12.53 16.26
CA LYS A 123 3.55 -13.76 16.34
C LYS A 123 3.03 -14.24 14.98
N SER A 124 3.40 -13.57 13.88
CA SER A 124 3.02 -13.96 12.52
C SER A 124 3.93 -15.07 12.00
N ASP A 125 3.85 -16.26 12.60
CA ASP A 125 4.74 -17.38 12.28
C ASP A 125 4.10 -18.38 11.30
N TYR A 126 4.91 -18.90 10.38
CA TYR A 126 4.51 -19.90 9.39
C TYR A 126 5.35 -21.16 9.53
N LEU A 127 4.70 -22.32 9.39
CA LEU A 127 5.39 -23.59 9.25
C LEU A 127 5.93 -23.73 7.83
N MET A 128 7.25 -23.76 7.68
CA MET A 128 7.91 -23.91 6.39
C MET A 128 8.03 -25.38 5.99
N ASN A 129 8.30 -25.65 4.71
CA ASN A 129 8.47 -27.01 4.17
C ASN A 129 9.61 -27.80 4.84
N ASP A 130 10.57 -27.11 5.47
CA ASP A 130 11.67 -27.73 6.21
C ASP A 130 11.31 -28.05 7.68
N GLY A 131 10.04 -27.87 8.06
CA GLY A 131 9.53 -28.15 9.41
C GLY A 131 9.82 -27.04 10.42
N ARG A 132 10.49 -25.94 10.04
CA ARG A 132 10.78 -24.83 10.95
C ARG A 132 9.67 -23.80 10.94
N MET A 133 9.39 -23.23 12.11
CA MET A 133 8.59 -22.02 12.22
C MET A 133 9.45 -20.81 11.84
N LYS A 134 8.94 -19.93 10.98
CA LYS A 134 9.57 -18.65 10.65
C LYS A 134 8.55 -17.52 10.74
N ASN A 135 8.99 -16.40 11.31
CA ASN A 135 8.19 -15.19 11.33
C ASN A 135 8.05 -14.58 9.93
N ALA A 136 6.91 -13.97 9.63
CA ALA A 136 6.66 -13.22 8.39
C ALA A 136 7.77 -12.20 8.09
N GLY A 137 8.28 -11.51 9.12
CA GLY A 137 9.39 -10.56 9.00
C GLY A 137 10.72 -11.18 8.57
N THR A 138 10.90 -12.49 8.78
CA THR A 138 12.06 -13.25 8.27
C THR A 138 11.79 -13.86 6.91
N ILE A 139 10.53 -14.21 6.62
CA ILE A 139 10.12 -14.81 5.35
C ILE A 139 10.19 -13.79 4.22
N LEU A 140 9.67 -12.58 4.44
CA LEU A 140 9.79 -11.48 3.50
C LEU A 140 11.22 -10.95 3.52
N GLY A 141 12.04 -11.43 2.60
CA GLY A 141 13.43 -11.02 2.43
C GLY A 141 13.53 -9.66 1.75
N VAL A 142 14.37 -9.59 0.72
CA VAL A 142 14.53 -8.37 -0.11
C VAL A 142 13.82 -8.59 -1.44
N CYS A 143 12.69 -7.93 -1.63
CA CYS A 143 11.81 -8.08 -2.77
C CYS A 143 11.85 -6.83 -3.65
N SER A 144 12.66 -6.82 -4.70
CA SER A 144 12.74 -5.68 -5.63
C SER A 144 11.60 -5.68 -6.66
N GLY A 145 11.23 -4.50 -7.17
CA GLY A 145 10.31 -4.37 -8.30
C GLY A 145 8.83 -4.36 -7.93
N ALA A 146 8.48 -4.30 -6.64
CA ALA A 146 7.09 -4.18 -6.22
C ALA A 146 6.55 -2.78 -6.54
N ALA A 147 5.31 -2.67 -6.99
CA ALA A 147 4.65 -1.38 -7.16
C ALA A 147 3.75 -1.08 -5.96
N VAL A 148 4.05 0.01 -5.25
CA VAL A 148 3.18 0.54 -4.18
C VAL A 148 2.35 1.68 -4.72
N ARG A 149 1.03 1.61 -4.49
CA ARG A 149 0.07 2.62 -4.94
C ARG A 149 -0.47 3.40 -3.75
N VAL A 150 -0.54 4.72 -3.88
CA VAL A 150 -1.19 5.56 -2.88
C VAL A 150 -2.71 5.41 -3.01
N VAL A 151 -3.38 5.06 -1.92
CA VAL A 151 -4.83 4.81 -1.91
C VAL A 151 -5.59 5.68 -0.93
N GLY A 152 -4.90 6.50 -0.15
CA GLY A 152 -5.55 7.45 0.75
C GLY A 152 -4.56 8.13 1.71
N TYR A 153 -5.11 8.79 2.72
CA TYR A 153 -4.34 9.49 3.73
C TYR A 153 -5.03 9.45 5.10
N VAL A 154 -4.25 9.33 6.16
CA VAL A 154 -4.68 9.46 7.56
C VAL A 154 -3.96 10.67 8.16
N ASP A 155 -4.71 11.55 8.82
CA ASP A 155 -4.12 12.64 9.60
C ASP A 155 -3.44 12.11 10.86
N LEU A 156 -2.11 12.24 10.91
CA LEU A 156 -1.28 11.85 12.06
C LEU A 156 -0.97 13.02 13.01
N SER A 157 -1.66 14.16 12.90
CA SER A 157 -1.60 15.24 13.91
C SER A 157 -1.95 14.74 15.32
N ARG A 158 -2.72 13.65 15.39
CA ARG A 158 -3.00 12.88 16.60
C ARG A 158 -2.66 11.41 16.34
N PRO A 159 -1.42 10.98 16.62
CA PRO A 159 -0.96 9.63 16.31
C PRO A 159 -1.78 8.51 16.96
N SER A 160 -2.49 8.80 18.07
CA SER A 160 -3.44 7.88 18.72
C SER A 160 -4.67 7.54 17.88
N ARG A 161 -4.90 8.23 16.74
CA ARG A 161 -6.00 7.98 15.80
C ARG A 161 -5.63 7.10 14.61
N LEU A 162 -4.40 6.57 14.59
CA LEU A 162 -4.02 5.57 13.60
C LEU A 162 -5.02 4.40 13.64
N PRO A 163 -5.56 3.95 12.50
CA PRO A 163 -6.44 2.77 12.45
C PRO A 163 -5.80 1.58 13.15
N LYS A 164 -6.57 0.84 13.93
CA LYS A 164 -6.07 -0.29 14.71
C LYS A 164 -6.10 -1.60 13.93
N THR A 165 -6.97 -1.68 12.93
CA THR A 165 -7.24 -2.90 12.18
C THR A 165 -7.26 -2.62 10.67
N GLN A 166 -7.06 -3.67 9.88
CA GLN A 166 -7.27 -3.62 8.43
C GLN A 166 -8.71 -3.22 8.05
N ILE A 167 -9.71 -3.57 8.86
CA ILE A 167 -11.12 -3.22 8.61
C ILE A 167 -11.31 -1.70 8.72
N GLU A 168 -10.80 -1.10 9.79
CA GLU A 168 -10.87 0.36 9.99
C GLU A 168 -10.10 1.09 8.89
N LEU A 169 -8.91 0.60 8.51
CA LEU A 169 -8.11 1.20 7.45
C LEU A 169 -8.78 1.09 6.08
N ALA A 170 -9.36 -0.07 5.75
CA ALA A 170 -10.10 -0.27 4.52
C ALA A 170 -11.34 0.62 4.43
N ALA A 171 -12.04 0.86 5.55
CA ALA A 171 -13.17 1.77 5.59
C ALA A 171 -12.78 3.21 5.19
N LEU A 172 -11.58 3.67 5.60
CA LEU A 172 -11.06 4.97 5.18
C LEU A 172 -10.76 5.02 3.68
N VAL A 173 -10.16 3.97 3.13
CA VAL A 173 -9.84 3.87 1.69
C VAL A 173 -11.11 3.83 0.84
N ASN A 174 -12.14 3.12 1.29
CA ASN A 174 -13.39 2.96 0.56
C ASN A 174 -14.38 4.12 0.75
N GLY A 175 -14.07 5.08 1.65
CA GLY A 175 -14.95 6.22 1.95
C GLY A 175 -16.15 5.87 2.85
N ASP A 176 -16.10 4.72 3.55
CA ASP A 176 -17.13 4.27 4.48
C ASP A 176 -17.01 5.02 5.81
N ALA A 177 -17.52 6.25 5.83
CA ALA A 177 -17.51 7.15 6.98
C ALA A 177 -18.26 6.59 8.23
N SER A 178 -19.02 5.50 8.11
CA SER A 178 -19.75 4.89 9.23
C SER A 178 -18.86 4.16 10.25
N LEU A 179 -17.59 3.91 9.93
CA LEU A 179 -16.63 3.24 10.82
C LEU A 179 -15.53 4.17 11.36
N ALA A 180 -15.41 5.39 10.84
CA ALA A 180 -14.39 6.37 11.25
C ALA A 180 -14.69 7.05 12.60
N LEU A 181 -15.86 6.78 13.20
CA LEU A 181 -16.35 7.38 14.45
C LEU A 181 -17.00 6.30 15.32
N LYS A 182 -16.19 5.49 16.01
CA LYS A 182 -16.59 4.81 17.25
C LYS A 182 -15.45 4.84 18.26
#